data_AF-A0A7Z2RN80-F1
#
_entry.id   AF-A0A7Z2RN80-F1
#
_cell.length_a   1.000
_cell.length_b   1.000
_cell.length_c   1.000
_cell.angle_alpha   90.00
_cell.angle_beta   90.00
_cell.angle_gamma   90.00
#
_symmetry.space_group_name_H-M   'P 1'
#
loop_
_entity.id
_entity.type
_entity.pdbx_description
1 polymer ?
#
loop_
_entity_poly.entity_id
_entity_poly.type
_entity_poly.pdbx_seq_one_letter_code
_entity_poly.pdbx_strand_id
1 'polypeptide(L)'
;MDTSLNVYQRQVEARFVCNGLPDEQLNYEQRQARYLSTLAPLEWVGFGLERMLEHCSGNRNENIRQDVISLYHKISCQGLLVDRTALDDLIQDYKERLRDDPFSQKEYKALEWLSRLQVDDDGKLRTPIRPYHSITGRAGLLGTTPINGYKIFREKLLAAPVGCSVASVDYVACEVGILAALSGDVRLRSDYMNSDDLYEALLSPMYAACGLQLERKQLKGLLLMSIYGASPATIASKLRLTELEAQALLKGVMGHYPAAFKWLEQQTVSAYHAKILQSHTWQIHVTPDARPPQVRNWPIQMAGMEIINRACLLADQQMLKVVGAVHDCVYIESERGRFEQEITTLKEVMGMASETLLNGFRLKTTIDFVTQE
;
A
#
# COMPACT_ATOMS: atom_id res chain seq x y z
N MET A 1 37.98 -21.54 -7.22
CA MET A 1 38.48 -22.93 -7.18
C MET A 1 39.00 -23.12 -5.77
N ASP A 2 38.36 -23.87 -4.88
CA ASP A 2 37.82 -25.21 -5.05
C ASP A 2 36.56 -25.38 -4.19
N THR A 3 35.53 -26.04 -4.72
CA THR A 3 34.22 -26.19 -4.08
C THR A 3 34.12 -27.59 -3.51
N SER A 4 34.21 -27.74 -2.18
CA SER A 4 33.75 -28.95 -1.51
C SER A 4 32.76 -28.57 -0.41
N LEU A 5 31.52 -29.03 -0.59
CA LEU A 5 30.41 -28.82 0.32
C LEU A 5 30.21 -30.12 1.11
N ASN A 6 30.63 -30.13 2.38
CA ASN A 6 30.26 -31.20 3.31
C ASN A 6 29.10 -30.70 4.18
N VAL A 7 27.94 -31.36 4.04
CA VAL A 7 26.74 -31.10 4.85
C VAL A 7 26.76 -32.05 6.04
N TYR A 8 26.93 -31.50 7.25
CA TYR A 8 26.67 -32.23 8.49
C TYR A 8 25.30 -31.82 9.05
N GLN A 9 24.43 -32.82 9.19
CA GLN A 9 23.15 -32.71 9.88
C GLN A 9 23.35 -32.29 11.34
N ARG A 10 22.63 -31.24 11.75
CA ARG A 10 22.62 -30.54 13.05
C ARG A 10 23.46 -29.25 13.09
N GLN A 11 22.95 -28.21 12.44
CA GLN A 11 23.28 -26.81 12.78
C GLN A 11 22.17 -25.89 12.27
N VAL A 12 21.30 -25.42 13.17
CA VAL A 12 20.55 -24.18 12.97
C VAL A 12 21.49 -23.03 13.35
N GLU A 13 22.56 -22.90 12.57
CA GLU A 13 23.43 -21.73 12.54
C GLU A 13 23.46 -21.21 11.11
N ALA A 14 22.27 -20.93 10.57
CA ALA A 14 22.14 -19.91 9.54
C ALA A 14 22.24 -18.52 10.20
N ARG A 15 23.37 -18.27 10.89
CA ARG A 15 23.86 -16.90 11.01
C ARG A 15 24.43 -16.60 9.64
N PHE A 16 23.74 -15.75 8.88
CA PHE A 16 24.31 -15.14 7.68
C PHE A 16 25.57 -14.38 8.10
N VAL A 17 26.73 -15.02 7.99
CA VAL A 17 28.03 -14.35 8.12
C VAL A 17 28.25 -13.65 6.79
N CYS A 18 27.85 -12.39 6.68
CA CYS A 18 28.44 -11.50 5.68
C CYS A 18 29.93 -11.32 6.01
N ASN A 19 30.77 -12.22 5.49
CA ASN A 19 32.21 -12.09 5.23
C ASN A 19 33.12 -11.40 6.28
N GLY A 20 32.79 -11.36 7.57
CA GLY A 20 33.70 -10.91 8.63
C GLY A 20 34.21 -9.46 8.52
N LEU A 21 33.57 -8.62 7.70
CA LEU A 21 33.99 -7.24 7.48
C LEU A 21 33.53 -6.31 8.63
N PRO A 22 34.35 -5.34 9.06
CA PRO A 22 33.95 -4.27 9.98
C PRO A 22 32.76 -3.47 9.41
N ASP A 23 31.85 -2.96 10.26
CA ASP A 23 30.63 -2.23 9.85
C ASP A 23 30.93 -1.06 8.89
N GLU A 24 32.07 -0.42 9.10
CA GLU A 24 32.59 0.70 8.32
C GLU A 24 32.83 0.33 6.85
N GLN A 25 33.09 -0.94 6.56
CA GLN A 25 33.40 -1.47 5.23
C GLN A 25 32.22 -2.18 4.56
N LEU A 26 31.13 -2.39 5.29
CA LEU A 26 29.91 -2.93 4.72
C LEU A 26 29.24 -1.88 3.84
N ASN A 27 28.84 -2.27 2.63
CA ASN A 27 27.99 -1.43 1.81
C ASN A 27 26.58 -1.30 2.45
N TYR A 28 25.77 -0.40 1.92
CA TYR A 28 24.46 -0.08 2.48
C TYR A 28 23.57 -1.32 2.66
N GLU A 29 23.52 -2.19 1.65
CA GLU A 29 22.69 -3.40 1.63
C GLU A 29 23.17 -4.43 2.66
N GLN A 30 24.49 -4.58 2.80
CA GLN A 30 25.11 -5.47 3.77
C GLN A 30 24.91 -5.01 5.22
N ARG A 31 24.92 -3.69 5.48
CA ARG A 31 24.58 -3.13 6.79
C ARG A 31 23.13 -3.40 7.16
N GLN A 32 22.22 -3.30 6.20
CA GLN A 32 20.80 -3.59 6.40
C GLN A 32 20.55 -5.08 6.68
N ALA A 33 21.18 -5.98 5.92
CA ALA A 33 21.09 -7.43 6.15
C ALA A 33 21.62 -7.83 7.54
N ARG A 34 22.75 -7.24 7.97
CA ARG A 34 23.34 -7.45 9.30
C ARG A 34 22.41 -6.96 10.42
N TYR A 35 21.86 -5.75 10.30
CA TYR A 35 20.89 -5.21 11.26
C TYR A 35 19.62 -6.06 11.37
N LEU A 36 19.09 -6.55 10.25
CA LEU A 36 17.90 -7.41 10.25
C LEU A 36 18.19 -8.77 10.90
N SER A 37 19.43 -9.27 10.81
CA SER A 37 19.85 -10.53 11.43
C SER A 37 20.08 -10.48 12.94
N THR A 38 20.22 -9.28 13.54
CA THR A 38 20.37 -9.11 15.00
C THR A 38 19.04 -9.01 15.74
N LEU A 39 17.94 -8.87 15.01
CA LEU A 39 16.59 -8.94 15.55
C LEU A 39 16.22 -10.41 15.78
N ALA A 40 16.60 -10.96 16.94
CA ALA A 40 16.09 -12.27 17.36
C ALA A 40 14.56 -12.21 17.50
N PRO A 41 13.80 -13.19 16.98
CA PRO A 41 12.37 -13.24 17.23
C PRO A 41 12.16 -13.73 18.66
N LEU A 42 11.98 -12.81 19.60
CA LEU A 42 11.50 -13.15 20.94
C LEU A 42 9.97 -13.09 20.95
N GLU A 43 9.35 -14.17 21.42
CA GLU A 43 7.90 -14.33 21.59
C GLU A 43 7.32 -13.26 22.52
N TRP A 44 6.77 -12.16 21.99
CA TRP A 44 5.98 -11.21 22.78
C TRP A 44 4.83 -10.64 21.95
N VAL A 45 3.60 -10.79 22.46
CA VAL A 45 2.34 -10.51 21.75
C VAL A 45 1.90 -9.07 22.02
N GLY A 46 1.73 -8.28 20.94
CA GLY A 46 1.04 -6.98 20.97
C GLY A 46 -0.41 -7.14 20.49
N PHE A 47 -1.37 -6.70 21.31
CA PHE A 47 -2.84 -6.87 21.18
C PHE A 47 -3.51 -6.25 19.92
N GLY A 48 -2.73 -5.67 19.00
CA GLY A 48 -3.16 -5.02 17.75
C GLY A 48 -3.98 -5.89 16.79
N LEU A 49 -3.69 -7.20 16.83
CA LEU A 49 -4.02 -8.16 15.77
C LEU A 49 -4.38 -9.55 16.33
N GLU A 50 -4.98 -9.63 17.52
CA GLU A 50 -5.40 -10.91 18.10
C GLU A 50 -6.25 -11.74 17.12
N ARG A 51 -7.16 -11.10 16.37
CA ARG A 51 -7.97 -11.76 15.33
C ARG A 51 -7.18 -12.28 14.12
N MET A 52 -6.07 -11.65 13.73
CA MET A 52 -5.19 -12.17 12.67
C MET A 52 -4.30 -13.33 13.19
N LEU A 53 -4.03 -13.37 14.50
CA LEU A 53 -3.20 -14.39 15.13
C LEU A 53 -3.97 -15.66 15.52
N GLU A 54 -5.23 -15.55 15.96
CA GLU A 54 -6.05 -16.68 16.46
C GLU A 54 -6.24 -17.83 15.46
N HIS A 55 -6.03 -17.61 14.17
CA HIS A 55 -6.39 -18.58 13.11
C HIS A 55 -5.20 -19.18 12.35
N CYS A 56 -3.96 -18.78 12.67
CA CYS A 56 -2.76 -19.25 11.98
C CYS A 56 -1.90 -20.17 12.86
N SER A 57 -2.53 -21.20 13.44
CA SER A 57 -1.84 -22.31 14.12
C SER A 57 -1.28 -23.30 13.09
N GLY A 58 -0.28 -22.89 12.30
CA GLY A 58 0.29 -23.84 11.32
C GLY A 58 1.60 -23.50 10.63
N ASN A 59 1.99 -22.23 10.47
CA ASN A 59 3.18 -21.92 9.66
C ASN A 59 4.04 -20.81 10.27
N ARG A 60 4.77 -21.15 11.34
CA ARG A 60 5.58 -20.21 12.13
C ARG A 60 6.99 -19.93 11.55
N ASN A 61 7.37 -20.57 10.43
CA ASN A 61 8.78 -20.64 9.98
C ASN A 61 9.08 -20.20 8.53
N GLU A 62 8.12 -19.68 7.76
CA GLU A 62 8.44 -19.12 6.44
C GLU A 62 8.96 -17.68 6.57
N ASN A 63 10.21 -17.44 6.15
CA ASN A 63 10.79 -16.10 6.10
C ASN A 63 10.24 -15.30 4.91
N ILE A 64 8.93 -15.02 4.94
CA ILE A 64 8.22 -14.27 3.90
C ILE A 64 8.85 -12.90 3.63
N ARG A 65 9.57 -12.30 4.59
CA ARG A 65 10.30 -11.04 4.38
C ARG A 65 11.38 -11.19 3.33
N GLN A 66 12.13 -12.29 3.35
CA GLN A 66 13.19 -12.53 2.38
C GLN A 66 12.60 -12.76 0.99
N ASP A 67 11.50 -13.50 0.89
CA ASP A 67 10.79 -13.70 -0.37
C ASP A 67 10.24 -12.38 -0.92
N VAL A 68 9.68 -11.53 -0.05
CA VAL A 68 9.22 -10.18 -0.40
C VAL A 68 10.38 -9.30 -0.89
N ILE A 69 11.55 -9.35 -0.23
CA ILE A 69 12.74 -8.61 -0.68
C ILE A 69 13.19 -9.07 -2.06
N SER A 70 13.33 -10.38 -2.26
CA SER A 70 13.73 -10.96 -3.54
C SER A 70 12.71 -10.66 -4.64
N LEU A 71 11.41 -10.71 -4.32
CA LEU A 71 10.34 -10.36 -5.24
C LEU A 71 10.40 -8.88 -5.63
N TYR A 72 10.55 -7.97 -4.69
CA TYR A 72 10.62 -6.54 -5.01
C TYR A 72 11.87 -6.18 -5.81
N HIS A 73 12.98 -6.87 -5.57
CA HIS A 73 14.15 -6.79 -6.45
C HIS A 73 13.79 -7.26 -7.87
N LYS A 74 13.16 -8.43 -8.02
CA LYS A 74 12.69 -8.94 -9.33
C LYS A 74 11.76 -7.94 -10.02
N ILE A 75 10.77 -7.37 -9.32
CA ILE A 75 9.84 -6.37 -9.86
C ILE A 75 10.64 -5.13 -10.33
N SER A 76 11.58 -4.63 -9.52
CA SER A 76 12.37 -3.44 -9.87
C SER A 76 13.20 -3.62 -11.14
N CYS A 77 13.69 -4.84 -11.41
CA CYS A 77 14.47 -5.16 -12.61
C CYS A 77 13.63 -5.25 -13.88
N GLN A 78 12.31 -5.49 -13.78
CA GLN A 78 11.46 -5.66 -14.95
C GLN A 78 11.21 -4.35 -15.69
N GLY A 79 11.06 -3.25 -14.93
CA GLY A 79 10.87 -1.90 -15.45
C GLY A 79 9.54 -1.68 -16.19
N LEU A 80 9.13 -0.42 -16.28
CA LEU A 80 7.93 0.00 -17.02
C LEU A 80 8.36 0.72 -18.29
N LEU A 81 7.78 0.34 -19.43
CA LEU A 81 8.04 1.06 -20.67
C LEU A 81 7.46 2.47 -20.59
N VAL A 82 8.28 3.46 -20.94
CA VAL A 82 7.89 4.87 -20.98
C VAL A 82 7.89 5.34 -22.43
N ASP A 83 6.81 5.98 -22.84
CA ASP A 83 6.76 6.71 -24.11
C ASP A 83 7.68 7.94 -24.00
N ARG A 84 8.86 7.83 -24.62
CA ARG A 84 9.88 8.88 -24.60
C ARG A 84 9.44 10.12 -25.37
N THR A 85 8.71 9.95 -26.47
CA THR A 85 8.20 11.08 -27.26
C THR A 85 7.17 11.85 -26.44
N ALA A 86 6.22 11.15 -25.82
CA ALA A 86 5.25 11.78 -24.94
C ALA A 86 5.90 12.47 -23.73
N LEU A 87 6.99 11.90 -23.18
CA LEU A 87 7.76 12.54 -22.10
C LEU A 87 8.42 13.83 -22.54
N ASP A 88 9.12 13.82 -23.68
CA ASP A 88 9.82 14.99 -24.22
C ASP A 88 8.83 16.11 -24.57
N ASP A 89 7.71 15.76 -25.21
CA ASP A 89 6.64 16.69 -25.55
C ASP A 89 6.03 17.32 -24.29
N LEU A 90 5.74 16.52 -23.24
CA LEU A 90 5.24 17.04 -21.97
C LEU A 90 6.24 17.97 -21.27
N ILE A 91 7.53 17.65 -21.30
CA ILE A 91 8.57 18.51 -20.72
C ILE A 91 8.62 19.84 -21.48
N GLN A 92 8.55 19.79 -22.82
CA GLN A 92 8.58 20.98 -23.65
C GLN A 92 7.34 21.86 -23.44
N ASP A 93 6.14 21.26 -23.44
CA ASP A 93 4.88 21.92 -23.12
C ASP A 93 4.96 22.71 -21.80
N TYR A 94 5.43 22.06 -20.74
CA TYR A 94 5.53 22.69 -19.42
C TYR A 94 6.62 23.78 -19.37
N LYS A 95 7.71 23.63 -20.13
CA LYS A 95 8.73 24.69 -20.29
C LYS A 95 8.22 25.90 -21.05
N GLU A 96 7.34 25.70 -22.03
CA GLU A 96 6.74 26.80 -22.79
C GLU A 96 5.74 27.57 -21.95
N ARG A 97 4.84 26.86 -21.24
CA ARG A 97 3.90 27.52 -20.33
C ARG A 97 4.59 28.28 -19.20
N LEU A 98 5.79 27.86 -18.78
CA LEU A 98 6.63 28.58 -17.81
C LEU A 98 7.07 29.97 -18.28
N ARG A 99 7.06 30.25 -19.59
CA ARG A 99 7.46 31.55 -20.14
C ARG A 99 6.35 32.59 -20.03
N ASP A 100 5.11 32.16 -19.79
CA ASP A 100 3.94 33.02 -19.66
C ASP A 100 3.56 33.22 -18.17
N ASP A 101 3.23 34.45 -17.76
CA ASP A 101 3.04 34.86 -16.35
C ASP A 101 1.54 34.82 -15.91
N PRO A 102 1.19 34.45 -14.65
CA PRO A 102 2.00 33.81 -13.62
C PRO A 102 1.73 32.32 -13.48
N PHE A 103 2.83 31.56 -13.53
CA PHE A 103 2.85 30.10 -13.38
C PHE A 103 2.61 29.66 -11.93
N SER A 104 1.88 28.57 -11.72
CA SER A 104 1.60 28.07 -10.37
C SER A 104 2.73 27.19 -9.83
N GLN A 105 2.95 27.20 -8.51
CA GLN A 105 3.91 26.31 -7.83
C GLN A 105 3.68 24.81 -8.17
N LYS A 106 2.43 24.44 -8.46
CA LYS A 106 2.08 23.06 -8.84
C LYS A 106 2.69 22.67 -10.17
N GLU A 107 2.70 23.58 -11.13
CA GLU A 107 3.22 23.30 -12.47
C GLU A 107 4.75 23.26 -12.48
N TYR A 108 5.43 24.10 -11.67
CA TYR A 108 6.87 23.97 -11.46
C TYR A 108 7.24 22.58 -10.91
N LYS A 109 6.53 22.13 -9.88
CA LYS A 109 6.74 20.79 -9.30
C LYS A 109 6.45 19.67 -10.30
N ALA A 110 5.45 19.87 -11.17
CA ALA A 110 5.13 18.91 -12.22
C ALA A 110 6.26 18.81 -13.26
N LEU A 111 6.81 19.95 -13.72
CA LEU A 111 7.95 19.95 -14.64
C LEU A 111 9.21 19.35 -13.99
N GLU A 112 9.49 19.72 -12.75
CA GLU A 112 10.61 19.17 -11.98
C GLU A 112 10.47 17.64 -11.85
N TRP A 113 9.26 17.16 -11.58
CA TRP A 113 8.96 15.73 -11.52
C TRP A 113 9.18 15.05 -12.89
N LEU A 114 8.65 15.61 -13.99
CA LEU A 114 8.83 15.07 -15.33
C LEU A 114 10.32 14.97 -15.71
N SER A 115 11.07 16.02 -15.41
CA SER A 115 12.50 16.12 -15.73
C SER A 115 13.38 15.14 -14.93
N ARG A 116 12.84 14.50 -13.89
CA ARG A 116 13.55 13.48 -13.08
C ARG A 116 13.26 12.05 -13.53
N LEU A 117 12.34 11.83 -14.47
CA LEU A 117 12.10 10.50 -15.03
C LEU A 117 13.32 10.10 -15.87
N GLN A 118 13.95 8.98 -15.52
CA GLN A 118 15.09 8.44 -16.23
C GLN A 118 14.74 7.07 -16.80
N VAL A 119 15.04 6.88 -18.06
CA VAL A 119 14.70 5.69 -18.82
C VAL A 119 16.00 5.04 -19.28
N ASP A 120 16.12 3.73 -19.08
CA ASP A 120 17.28 2.94 -19.49
C ASP A 120 17.30 2.75 -21.02
N ASP A 121 18.41 2.25 -21.57
CA ASP A 121 18.61 2.08 -23.02
C ASP A 121 17.51 1.28 -23.72
N ASP A 122 16.85 0.36 -23.01
CA ASP A 122 15.75 -0.46 -23.52
C ASP A 122 14.37 0.23 -23.46
N GLY A 123 14.33 1.52 -23.14
CA GLY A 123 13.10 2.30 -23.06
C GLY A 123 12.32 2.10 -21.75
N LYS A 124 12.84 1.30 -20.81
CA LYS A 124 12.18 1.04 -19.54
C LYS A 124 12.71 1.90 -18.41
N LEU A 125 11.80 2.35 -17.55
CA LEU A 125 12.12 3.00 -16.28
C LEU A 125 12.11 1.95 -15.18
N ARG A 126 13.29 1.70 -14.59
CA ARG A 126 13.46 0.79 -13.45
C ARG A 126 13.52 1.60 -12.16
N THR A 127 12.65 1.28 -11.21
CA THR A 127 12.61 1.95 -9.91
C THR A 127 12.99 0.95 -8.83
N PRO A 128 14.11 1.15 -8.11
CA PRO A 128 14.43 0.32 -6.96
C PRO A 128 13.29 0.38 -5.94
N ILE A 129 12.84 -0.79 -5.47
CA ILE A 129 11.77 -0.88 -4.47
C ILE A 129 12.37 -1.38 -3.17
N ARG A 130 12.25 -0.57 -2.13
CA ARG A 130 12.67 -0.93 -0.78
C ARG A 130 11.46 -1.38 0.05
N PRO A 131 11.25 -2.69 0.27
CA PRO A 131 10.23 -3.13 1.21
C PRO A 131 10.51 -2.64 2.63
N TYR A 132 9.45 -2.48 3.42
CA TYR A 132 9.53 -2.01 4.81
C TYR A 132 10.26 -0.66 4.98
N HIS A 133 10.06 0.25 4.03
CA HIS A 133 10.69 1.56 4.05
C HIS A 133 10.02 2.53 5.03
N SER A 134 8.70 2.46 5.17
CA SER A 134 7.95 3.28 6.13
C SER A 134 7.80 2.60 7.49
N ILE A 135 7.46 3.40 8.49
CA ILE A 135 7.02 2.92 9.81
C ILE A 135 5.84 1.94 9.75
N THR A 136 5.01 2.02 8.70
CA THR A 136 3.84 1.16 8.45
C THR A 136 4.17 -0.02 7.55
N GLY A 137 5.47 -0.32 7.39
CA GLY A 137 5.97 -1.43 6.60
C GLY A 137 5.85 -1.25 5.08
N ARG A 138 5.25 -0.15 4.60
CA ARG A 138 5.04 0.08 3.17
C ARG A 138 6.37 0.13 2.41
N ALA A 139 6.34 -0.41 1.20
CA ALA A 139 7.46 -0.33 0.29
C ALA A 139 7.70 1.12 -0.17
N GLY A 140 8.96 1.52 -0.22
CA GLY A 140 9.40 2.79 -0.77
C GLY A 140 9.89 2.60 -2.19
N LEU A 141 9.28 3.32 -3.14
CA LEU A 141 9.80 3.47 -4.49
C LEU A 141 10.92 4.50 -4.46
N LEU A 142 12.16 4.05 -4.60
CA LEU A 142 13.36 4.88 -4.49
C LEU A 142 13.65 5.54 -5.85
N GLY A 143 12.89 6.57 -6.19
CA GLY A 143 13.05 7.32 -7.43
C GLY A 143 11.73 7.92 -7.92
N THR A 144 11.82 8.72 -8.97
CA THR A 144 10.65 9.25 -9.66
C THR A 144 10.12 8.20 -10.63
N THR A 145 8.84 7.86 -10.55
CA THR A 145 8.24 6.83 -11.40
C THR A 145 6.77 7.15 -11.72
N PRO A 146 6.28 6.87 -12.93
CA PRO A 146 4.91 7.20 -13.32
C PRO A 146 3.83 6.53 -12.47
N ILE A 147 4.14 5.40 -11.83
CA ILE A 147 3.19 4.68 -10.96
C ILE A 147 3.07 5.28 -9.55
N ASN A 148 3.97 6.20 -9.17
CA ASN A 148 3.96 6.90 -7.88
C ASN A 148 4.14 8.41 -8.09
N GLY A 149 3.16 9.01 -8.75
CA GLY A 149 3.17 10.41 -9.13
C GLY A 149 1.81 10.91 -9.60
N TYR A 150 1.82 11.75 -10.62
CA TYR A 150 0.61 12.37 -11.14
C TYR A 150 -0.16 11.38 -12.04
N LYS A 151 -1.40 11.05 -11.68
CA LYS A 151 -2.26 10.13 -12.46
C LYS A 151 -2.38 10.54 -13.94
N ILE A 152 -2.52 11.83 -14.22
CA ILE A 152 -2.58 12.36 -15.60
C ILE A 152 -1.30 12.10 -16.40
N PHE A 153 -0.12 12.06 -15.75
CA PHE A 153 1.13 11.74 -16.44
C PHE A 153 1.29 10.24 -16.59
N ARG A 154 0.91 9.44 -15.59
CA ARG A 154 0.88 7.98 -15.71
C ARG A 154 0.15 7.53 -16.97
N GLU A 155 -1.03 8.08 -17.21
CA GLU A 155 -1.88 7.73 -18.36
C GLU A 155 -1.28 8.15 -19.71
N LYS A 156 -0.41 9.16 -19.74
CA LYS A 156 0.26 9.64 -20.95
C LYS A 156 1.62 9.00 -21.19
N LEU A 157 2.28 8.56 -20.13
CA LEU A 157 3.69 8.14 -20.18
C LEU A 157 3.87 6.64 -20.20
N LEU A 158 2.99 5.87 -19.54
CA LEU A 158 3.13 4.41 -19.52
C LEU A 158 2.68 3.83 -20.86
N ALA A 159 3.59 3.08 -21.48
CA ALA A 159 3.35 2.37 -22.72
C ALA A 159 3.41 0.85 -22.50
N ALA A 160 2.89 0.09 -23.46
CA ALA A 160 3.09 -1.35 -23.54
C ALA A 160 4.14 -1.67 -24.60
N PRO A 161 4.99 -2.70 -24.39
CA PRO A 161 5.79 -3.24 -25.48
C PRO A 161 4.91 -3.74 -26.64
N VAL A 162 5.44 -3.74 -27.86
CA VAL A 162 4.72 -4.22 -29.05
C VAL A 162 4.15 -5.62 -28.83
N GLY A 163 2.85 -5.80 -29.09
CA GLY A 163 2.15 -7.08 -28.92
C GLY A 163 1.81 -7.41 -27.47
N CYS A 164 2.01 -6.47 -26.54
CA CYS A 164 1.74 -6.63 -25.12
C CYS A 164 0.68 -5.63 -24.63
N SER A 165 0.34 -5.77 -23.36
CA SER A 165 -0.56 -4.89 -22.63
C SER A 165 -0.01 -4.70 -21.23
N VAL A 166 -0.07 -3.48 -20.70
CA VAL A 166 0.27 -3.19 -19.31
C VAL A 166 -1.01 -2.73 -18.63
N ALA A 167 -1.31 -3.33 -17.48
CA ALA A 167 -2.48 -2.95 -16.71
C ALA A 167 -2.21 -2.98 -15.21
N SER A 168 -3.04 -2.25 -14.48
CA SER A 168 -3.00 -2.23 -13.03
C SER A 168 -4.35 -2.58 -12.43
N VAL A 169 -4.30 -3.36 -11.35
CA VAL A 169 -5.45 -3.73 -10.53
C VAL A 169 -5.25 -3.14 -9.14
N ASP A 170 -6.28 -2.47 -8.62
CA ASP A 170 -6.29 -1.78 -7.34
C ASP A 170 -7.38 -2.37 -6.43
N TYR A 171 -7.14 -2.39 -5.11
CA TYR A 171 -8.17 -2.74 -4.15
C TYR A 171 -9.15 -1.58 -3.98
N VAL A 172 -10.45 -1.89 -4.09
CA VAL A 172 -11.51 -0.89 -3.92
C VAL A 172 -11.61 -0.52 -2.44
N ALA A 173 -11.35 0.75 -2.12
CA ALA A 173 -11.42 1.30 -0.77
C ALA A 173 -10.67 0.42 0.27
N CYS A 174 -9.45 -0.01 -0.08
CA CYS A 174 -8.64 -0.99 0.64
C CYS A 174 -8.64 -0.78 2.17
N GLU A 175 -8.25 0.41 2.63
CA GLU A 175 -8.15 0.71 4.06
C GLU A 175 -9.51 0.61 4.79
N VAL A 176 -10.62 0.95 4.12
CA VAL A 176 -11.96 0.84 4.72
C VAL A 176 -12.43 -0.62 4.76
N GLY A 177 -12.15 -1.40 3.71
CA GLY A 177 -12.43 -2.83 3.69
C GLY A 177 -11.66 -3.59 4.77
N ILE A 178 -10.38 -3.24 4.98
CA ILE A 178 -9.55 -3.78 6.07
C ILE A 178 -10.15 -3.42 7.43
N LEU A 179 -10.56 -2.16 7.64
CA LEU A 179 -11.23 -1.75 8.87
C LEU A 179 -12.52 -2.56 9.10
N ALA A 180 -13.33 -2.75 8.05
CA ALA A 180 -14.55 -3.57 8.13
C ALA A 180 -14.24 -4.99 8.59
N ALA A 181 -13.18 -5.59 8.03
CA ALA A 181 -12.75 -6.93 8.39
C ALA A 181 -12.26 -7.03 9.84
N LEU A 182 -11.29 -6.19 10.21
CA LEU A 182 -10.61 -6.26 11.51
C LEU A 182 -11.53 -5.89 12.68
N SER A 183 -12.34 -4.83 12.52
CA SER A 183 -13.29 -4.42 13.55
C SER A 183 -14.45 -5.40 13.72
N GLY A 184 -14.86 -6.08 12.65
CA GLY A 184 -16.06 -6.92 12.64
C GLY A 184 -17.36 -6.11 12.69
N ASP A 185 -17.33 -4.82 12.34
CA ASP A 185 -18.54 -4.01 12.23
C ASP A 185 -19.44 -4.55 11.11
N VAL A 186 -20.58 -5.12 11.51
CA VAL A 186 -21.50 -5.81 10.60
C VAL A 186 -22.04 -4.87 9.52
N ARG A 187 -22.31 -3.60 9.89
CA ARG A 187 -22.83 -2.63 8.94
C ARG A 187 -21.76 -2.22 7.95
N LEU A 188 -20.56 -1.87 8.42
CA LEU A 188 -19.46 -1.49 7.52
C LEU A 188 -19.08 -2.62 6.57
N ARG A 189 -19.09 -3.88 7.05
CA ARG A 189 -18.89 -5.06 6.20
C ARG A 189 -19.99 -5.21 5.14
N SER A 190 -21.25 -5.04 5.53
CA SER A 190 -22.38 -5.08 4.60
C SER A 190 -22.29 -3.97 3.55
N ASP A 191 -22.07 -2.73 3.97
CA ASP A 191 -21.97 -1.58 3.07
C ASP A 191 -20.77 -1.72 2.12
N TYR A 192 -19.64 -2.27 2.59
CA TYR A 192 -18.50 -2.57 1.73
C TYR A 192 -18.79 -3.67 0.70
N MET A 193 -19.43 -4.76 1.11
CA MET A 193 -19.64 -5.94 0.26
C MET A 193 -20.82 -5.80 -0.70
N ASN A 194 -21.92 -5.21 -0.23
CA ASN A 194 -23.20 -5.26 -0.94
C ASN A 194 -23.52 -3.98 -1.71
N SER A 195 -22.81 -2.88 -1.48
CA SER A 195 -22.99 -1.66 -2.26
C SER A 195 -22.07 -1.64 -3.49
N ASP A 196 -22.56 -1.07 -4.59
CA ASP A 196 -21.73 -0.67 -5.73
C ASP A 196 -20.73 0.41 -5.31
N ASP A 197 -21.19 1.32 -4.45
CA ASP A 197 -20.37 2.36 -3.84
C ASP A 197 -20.58 2.45 -2.32
N LEU A 198 -19.55 2.08 -1.56
CA LEU A 198 -19.53 2.18 -0.11
C LEU A 198 -19.88 3.60 0.40
N TYR A 199 -19.46 4.65 -0.31
CA TYR A 199 -19.64 6.02 0.16
C TYR A 199 -21.07 6.50 -0.01
N GLU A 200 -21.82 5.93 -0.95
CA GLU A 200 -23.24 6.23 -1.12
C GLU A 200 -24.10 5.68 0.03
N ALA A 201 -23.64 4.63 0.73
CA ALA A 201 -24.30 4.15 1.95
C ALA A 201 -24.34 5.22 3.07
N LEU A 202 -23.48 6.25 2.98
CA LEU A 202 -23.44 7.35 3.94
C LEU A 202 -24.37 8.53 3.59
N LEU A 203 -24.98 8.57 2.38
CA LEU A 203 -25.79 9.72 1.95
C LEU A 203 -26.96 10.01 2.91
N SER A 204 -27.80 9.00 3.14
CA SER A 204 -28.97 9.10 4.02
C SER A 204 -28.61 9.36 5.49
N PRO A 205 -27.71 8.58 6.14
CA PRO A 205 -27.40 8.81 7.55
C PRO A 205 -26.69 10.15 7.79
N MET A 206 -25.85 10.63 6.86
CA MET A 206 -25.19 11.93 7.02
C MET A 206 -26.16 13.09 6.83
N TYR A 207 -27.09 12.98 5.88
CA TYR A 207 -28.17 13.96 5.75
C TYR A 207 -29.03 14.00 7.02
N ALA A 208 -29.38 12.86 7.61
CA ALA A 208 -30.10 12.82 8.87
C ALA A 208 -29.30 13.43 10.04
N ALA A 209 -27.97 13.32 10.02
CA ALA A 209 -27.10 13.81 11.09
C ALA A 209 -26.95 15.34 11.10
N CYS A 210 -26.86 15.99 9.93
CA CYS A 210 -26.57 17.44 9.86
C CYS A 210 -27.48 18.25 8.92
N GLY A 211 -28.39 17.62 8.18
CA GLY A 211 -29.29 18.29 7.24
C GLY A 211 -28.66 18.70 5.90
N LEU A 212 -27.38 18.37 5.65
CA LEU A 212 -26.67 18.72 4.43
C LEU A 212 -26.60 17.55 3.45
N GLN A 213 -26.83 17.85 2.17
CA GLN A 213 -26.60 16.91 1.08
C GLN A 213 -25.12 16.98 0.67
N LEU A 214 -24.36 15.95 1.04
CA LEU A 214 -22.94 15.85 0.73
C LEU A 214 -22.73 15.10 -0.58
N GLU A 215 -21.80 15.59 -1.40
CA GLU A 215 -21.35 14.87 -2.58
C GLU A 215 -20.52 13.64 -2.19
N ARG A 216 -20.48 12.64 -3.06
CA ARG A 216 -19.67 11.41 -2.90
C ARG A 216 -18.22 11.70 -2.48
N LYS A 217 -17.57 12.72 -3.08
CA LYS A 217 -16.19 13.10 -2.74
C LYS A 217 -16.07 13.62 -1.31
N GLN A 218 -17.06 14.38 -0.83
CA GLN A 218 -17.12 14.85 0.54
C GLN A 218 -17.40 13.69 1.51
N LEU A 219 -18.28 12.74 1.16
CA LEU A 219 -18.55 11.53 1.96
C LEU A 219 -17.30 10.65 2.10
N LYS A 220 -16.57 10.42 1.00
CA LYS A 220 -15.26 9.74 1.04
C LYS A 220 -14.27 10.46 1.95
N GLY A 221 -14.15 11.78 1.80
CA GLY A 221 -13.29 12.59 2.65
C GLY A 221 -13.68 12.52 4.12
N LEU A 222 -14.96 12.63 4.43
CA LEU A 222 -15.53 12.55 5.77
C LEU A 222 -15.22 11.20 6.42
N LEU A 223 -15.50 10.09 5.74
CA LEU A 223 -15.26 8.75 6.28
C LEU A 223 -13.77 8.53 6.57
N LEU A 224 -12.89 8.82 5.59
CA LEU A 224 -11.44 8.62 5.77
C LEU A 224 -10.88 9.51 6.87
N MET A 225 -11.26 10.79 6.93
CA MET A 225 -10.84 11.68 8.02
C MET A 225 -11.34 11.21 9.38
N SER A 226 -12.55 10.68 9.46
CA SER A 226 -13.12 10.13 10.70
C SER A 226 -12.34 8.89 11.16
N ILE A 227 -12.06 7.96 10.24
CA ILE A 227 -11.23 6.77 10.51
C ILE A 227 -9.86 7.20 11.03
N TYR A 228 -9.24 8.21 10.41
CA TYR A 228 -7.93 8.73 10.79
C TYR A 228 -7.92 9.62 12.04
N GLY A 229 -9.07 9.82 12.71
CA GLY A 229 -9.14 10.60 13.93
C GLY A 229 -8.95 12.11 13.74
N ALA A 230 -9.39 12.66 12.60
CA ALA A 230 -9.38 14.10 12.38
C ALA A 230 -10.33 14.83 13.35
N SER A 231 -9.94 16.02 13.80
CA SER A 231 -10.79 16.87 14.63
C SER A 231 -11.96 17.46 13.82
N PRO A 232 -13.07 17.85 14.47
CA PRO A 232 -14.16 18.59 13.82
C PRO A 232 -13.66 19.83 13.06
N ALA A 233 -12.75 20.61 13.64
CA ALA A 233 -12.13 21.76 12.97
C ALA A 233 -11.39 21.37 11.67
N THR A 234 -10.69 20.23 11.66
CA THR A 234 -10.01 19.72 10.46
C THR A 234 -11.02 19.33 9.38
N ILE A 235 -12.09 18.62 9.78
CA ILE A 235 -13.16 18.20 8.88
C ILE A 235 -13.88 19.43 8.31
N ALA A 236 -14.21 20.41 9.15
CA ALA A 236 -14.84 21.66 8.77
C ALA A 236 -14.01 22.42 7.72
N SER A 237 -12.71 22.58 7.97
CA SER A 237 -11.78 23.22 7.03
C SER A 237 -11.70 22.49 5.69
N LYS A 238 -11.60 21.15 5.70
CA LYS A 238 -11.43 20.35 4.49
C LYS A 238 -12.70 20.23 3.66
N LEU A 239 -13.86 20.16 4.29
CA LEU A 239 -15.15 20.01 3.62
C LEU A 239 -15.87 21.34 3.39
N ARG A 240 -15.28 22.46 3.85
CA ARG A 240 -15.86 23.81 3.80
C ARG A 240 -17.21 23.89 4.52
N LEU A 241 -17.23 23.36 5.74
CA LEU A 241 -18.39 23.34 6.64
C LEU A 241 -18.12 24.22 7.86
N THR A 242 -19.16 24.50 8.63
CA THR A 242 -18.99 24.99 10.01
C THR A 242 -18.48 23.87 10.93
N GLU A 243 -17.85 24.23 12.04
CA GLU A 243 -17.39 23.24 13.03
C GLU A 243 -18.54 22.45 13.65
N LEU A 244 -19.71 23.07 13.84
CA LEU A 244 -20.91 22.42 14.36
C LEU A 244 -21.42 21.33 13.40
N GLU A 245 -21.49 21.62 12.10
CA GLU A 245 -21.87 20.64 11.07
C GLU A 245 -20.85 19.49 11.00
N ALA A 246 -19.56 19.80 11.06
CA ALA A 246 -18.50 18.80 11.06
C ALA A 246 -18.57 17.89 12.30
N GLN A 247 -18.89 18.44 13.48
CA GLN A 247 -19.09 17.68 14.71
C GLN A 247 -20.31 16.76 14.61
N ALA A 248 -21.43 17.27 14.07
CA ALA A 248 -22.64 16.48 13.86
C ALA A 248 -22.40 15.33 12.88
N LEU A 249 -21.69 15.59 11.77
CA LEU A 249 -21.28 14.58 10.79
C LEU A 249 -20.35 13.53 11.39
N LEU A 250 -19.32 13.93 12.15
CA LEU A 250 -18.40 13.00 12.80
C LEU A 250 -19.16 12.08 13.76
N LYS A 251 -20.04 12.63 14.59
CA LYS A 251 -20.92 11.84 15.47
C LYS A 251 -21.84 10.91 14.68
N GLY A 252 -22.36 11.38 13.54
CA GLY A 252 -23.16 10.57 12.61
C GLY A 252 -22.40 9.36 12.09
N VAL A 253 -21.18 9.55 11.58
CA VAL A 253 -20.33 8.45 11.07
C VAL A 253 -20.00 7.45 12.17
N MET A 254 -19.61 7.95 13.35
CA MET A 254 -19.32 7.10 14.51
C MET A 254 -20.54 6.29 14.96
N GLY A 255 -21.73 6.90 14.94
CA GLY A 255 -22.99 6.23 15.27
C GLY A 255 -23.45 5.23 14.20
N HIS A 256 -23.08 5.46 12.94
CA HIS A 256 -23.41 4.55 11.83
C HIS A 256 -22.52 3.30 11.83
N TYR A 257 -21.23 3.42 12.17
CA TYR A 257 -20.27 2.30 12.26
C TYR A 257 -19.67 2.12 13.68
N PRO A 258 -20.49 1.90 14.72
CA PRO A 258 -20.05 2.02 16.10
C PRO A 258 -18.98 1.00 16.51
N ALA A 259 -19.02 -0.23 15.98
CA ALA A 259 -18.03 -1.25 16.32
C ALA A 259 -16.67 -0.94 15.68
N ALA A 260 -16.66 -0.33 14.49
CA ALA A 260 -15.44 0.10 13.82
C ALA A 260 -14.70 1.17 14.63
N PHE A 261 -15.40 2.20 15.10
CA PHE A 261 -14.78 3.28 15.88
C PHE A 261 -14.36 2.82 17.28
N LYS A 262 -15.16 1.97 17.92
CA LYS A 262 -14.78 1.34 19.19
C LYS A 262 -13.51 0.51 19.05
N TRP A 263 -13.40 -0.29 17.98
CA TRP A 263 -12.20 -1.07 17.71
C TRP A 263 -10.96 -0.19 17.51
N LEU A 264 -11.08 0.89 16.71
CA LEU A 264 -9.98 1.82 16.49
C LEU A 264 -9.49 2.47 17.80
N GLU A 265 -10.41 2.88 18.68
CA GLU A 265 -10.07 3.44 19.99
C GLU A 265 -9.37 2.41 20.89
N GLN A 266 -9.94 1.21 21.01
CA GLN A 266 -9.41 0.14 21.84
C GLN A 266 -8.01 -0.28 21.39
N GLN A 267 -7.78 -0.42 20.09
CA GLN A 267 -6.47 -0.78 19.55
C GLN A 267 -5.43 0.31 19.76
N THR A 268 -5.83 1.59 19.63
CA THR A 268 -4.95 2.73 19.90
C THR A 268 -4.51 2.74 21.36
N VAL A 269 -5.46 2.62 22.30
CA VAL A 269 -5.17 2.60 23.75
C VAL A 269 -4.27 1.41 24.10
N SER A 270 -4.61 0.23 23.60
CA SER A 270 -3.82 -1.00 23.84
C SER A 270 -2.39 -0.86 23.35
N ALA A 271 -2.18 -0.22 22.20
CA ALA A 271 -0.84 0.03 21.65
C ALA A 271 0.01 0.94 22.54
N TYR A 272 -0.55 2.00 23.13
CA TYR A 272 0.17 2.85 24.08
C TYR A 272 0.52 2.10 25.38
N HIS A 273 -0.39 1.26 25.88
CA HIS A 273 -0.13 0.44 27.07
C HIS A 273 0.97 -0.60 26.80
N ALA A 274 0.89 -1.30 25.67
CA ALA A 274 1.87 -2.31 25.27
C ALA A 274 3.21 -1.70 24.84
N LYS A 275 3.22 -0.42 24.44
CA LYS A 275 4.38 0.30 23.88
C LYS A 275 4.94 -0.32 22.59
N ILE A 276 4.18 -1.21 21.95
CA ILE A 276 4.55 -1.88 20.71
C ILE A 276 3.30 -2.05 19.83
N LEU A 277 3.53 -2.02 18.52
CA LEU A 277 2.59 -2.47 17.49
C LEU A 277 3.30 -3.51 16.63
N GLN A 278 2.62 -4.60 16.31
CA GLN A 278 3.22 -5.75 15.63
C GLN A 278 2.23 -6.40 14.68
N SER A 279 2.74 -6.85 13.53
CA SER A 279 2.08 -7.69 12.54
C SER A 279 2.87 -8.98 12.33
N HIS A 280 2.43 -9.83 11.39
CA HIS A 280 3.16 -11.06 11.07
C HIS A 280 4.57 -10.78 10.57
N THR A 281 4.74 -9.67 9.87
CA THR A 281 5.97 -9.33 9.16
C THR A 281 6.57 -8.00 9.57
N TRP A 282 6.08 -7.30 10.59
CA TRP A 282 6.64 -5.99 10.99
C TRP A 282 6.35 -5.65 12.46
N GLN A 283 7.20 -4.84 13.07
CA GLN A 283 7.01 -4.36 14.45
C GLN A 283 7.58 -2.95 14.61
N ILE A 284 6.89 -2.12 15.38
CA ILE A 284 7.37 -0.81 15.81
C ILE A 284 7.16 -0.61 17.31
N HIS A 285 7.96 0.28 17.89
CA HIS A 285 7.74 0.76 19.26
C HIS A 285 6.79 1.97 19.24
N VAL A 286 5.91 2.04 20.24
CA VAL A 286 5.02 3.16 20.50
C VAL A 286 5.56 3.93 21.70
N THR A 287 6.11 5.11 21.43
CA THR A 287 6.56 6.03 22.47
C THR A 287 5.38 6.84 23.01
N PRO A 288 5.48 7.43 24.22
CA PRO A 288 4.47 8.36 24.73
C PRO A 288 4.20 9.55 23.78
N ASP A 289 5.22 9.99 23.03
CA ASP A 289 5.13 11.09 22.07
C ASP A 289 4.63 10.66 20.68
N ALA A 290 4.37 9.37 20.46
CA ALA A 290 3.81 8.89 19.21
C ALA A 290 2.46 9.59 18.98
N ARG A 291 2.20 10.04 17.74
CA ARG A 291 0.96 10.75 17.43
C ARG A 291 -0.23 9.77 17.42
N PRO A 292 -1.34 10.04 18.12
CA PRO A 292 -2.47 9.11 18.19
C PRO A 292 -3.03 8.69 16.82
N PRO A 293 -3.20 9.59 15.82
CA PRO A 293 -3.64 9.19 14.47
C PRO A 293 -2.70 8.18 13.80
N GLN A 294 -1.40 8.31 14.01
CA GLN A 294 -0.41 7.39 13.44
C GLN A 294 -0.51 6.01 14.07
N VAL A 295 -0.66 5.94 15.40
CA VAL A 295 -0.86 4.68 16.14
C VAL A 295 -2.19 4.02 15.74
N ARG A 296 -3.26 4.81 15.67
CA ARG A 296 -4.61 4.38 15.27
C ARG A 296 -4.66 3.75 13.87
N ASN A 297 -3.95 4.35 12.91
CA ASN A 297 -4.02 3.94 11.50
C ASN A 297 -3.04 2.80 11.16
N TRP A 298 -2.01 2.60 11.99
CA TRP A 298 -0.94 1.66 11.71
C TRP A 298 -1.45 0.24 11.42
N PRO A 299 -2.39 -0.35 12.19
CA PRO A 299 -2.86 -1.72 11.92
C PRO A 299 -3.50 -1.87 10.54
N ILE A 300 -4.29 -0.88 10.11
CA ILE A 300 -4.96 -0.89 8.80
C ILE A 300 -3.92 -0.79 7.68
N GLN A 301 -2.97 0.15 7.79
CA GLN A 301 -1.96 0.37 6.77
C GLN A 301 -0.98 -0.79 6.65
N MET A 302 -0.63 -1.41 7.79
CA MET A 302 0.24 -2.57 7.83
C MET A 302 -0.46 -3.81 7.26
N ALA A 303 -1.73 -4.06 7.60
CA ALA A 303 -2.50 -5.14 6.99
C ALA A 303 -2.59 -4.97 5.46
N GLY A 304 -2.81 -3.75 4.97
CA GLY A 304 -2.79 -3.47 3.53
C GLY A 304 -1.45 -3.80 2.87
N MET A 305 -0.34 -3.55 3.57
CA MET A 305 0.99 -3.93 3.11
C MET A 305 1.21 -5.46 3.09
N GLU A 306 0.73 -6.18 4.09
CA GLU A 306 0.83 -7.66 4.09
C GLU A 306 -0.01 -8.28 2.97
N ILE A 307 -1.19 -7.70 2.71
CA ILE A 307 -2.08 -8.09 1.61
C ILE A 307 -1.43 -7.86 0.25
N ILE A 308 -0.84 -6.68 0.00
CA ILE A 308 -0.19 -6.40 -1.29
C ILE A 308 1.05 -7.29 -1.50
N ASN A 309 1.85 -7.52 -0.45
CA ASN A 309 3.00 -8.42 -0.50
C ASN A 309 2.57 -9.85 -0.86
N ARG A 310 1.53 -10.36 -0.18
CA ARG A 310 0.99 -11.70 -0.43
C ARG A 310 0.41 -11.81 -1.84
N ALA A 311 -0.30 -10.78 -2.32
CA ALA A 311 -0.83 -10.74 -3.68
C ALA A 311 0.28 -10.80 -4.73
N CYS A 312 1.37 -10.03 -4.54
CA CYS A 312 2.50 -10.05 -5.46
C CYS A 312 3.21 -11.42 -5.46
N LEU A 313 3.38 -12.05 -4.29
CA LEU A 313 3.96 -13.40 -4.19
C LEU A 313 3.09 -14.45 -4.90
N LEU A 314 1.77 -14.41 -4.69
CA LEU A 314 0.83 -15.31 -5.36
C LEU A 314 0.80 -15.07 -6.87
N ALA A 315 0.82 -13.81 -7.32
CA ALA A 315 0.91 -13.46 -8.73
C ALA A 315 2.19 -14.01 -9.38
N ASP A 316 3.34 -13.89 -8.70
CA ASP A 316 4.61 -14.43 -9.17
C ASP A 316 4.58 -15.96 -9.29
N GLN A 317 3.96 -16.64 -8.32
CA GLN A 317 3.74 -18.09 -8.36
C GLN A 317 2.83 -18.54 -9.51
N GLN A 318 1.89 -17.70 -9.93
CA GLN A 318 1.05 -17.90 -11.12
C GLN A 318 1.75 -17.48 -12.42
N MET A 319 3.05 -17.18 -12.37
CA MET A 319 3.87 -16.76 -13.52
C MET A 319 3.40 -15.45 -14.16
N LEU A 320 2.65 -14.62 -13.43
CA LEU A 320 2.30 -13.28 -13.88
C LEU A 320 3.54 -12.39 -13.84
N LYS A 321 3.75 -11.62 -14.91
CA LYS A 321 4.88 -10.70 -14.99
C LYS A 321 4.54 -9.39 -14.27
N VAL A 322 4.77 -9.37 -12.95
CA VAL A 322 4.54 -8.20 -12.09
C VAL A 322 5.62 -7.14 -12.34
N VAL A 323 5.25 -6.02 -12.93
CA VAL A 323 6.16 -4.92 -13.31
C VAL A 323 6.12 -3.73 -12.34
N GLY A 324 5.19 -3.74 -11.38
CA GLY A 324 5.12 -2.70 -10.36
C GLY A 324 4.14 -3.04 -9.25
N ALA A 325 4.39 -2.51 -8.06
CA ALA A 325 3.44 -2.53 -6.96
C ALA A 325 3.59 -1.24 -6.14
N VAL A 326 2.47 -0.57 -5.89
CA VAL A 326 2.42 0.72 -5.21
C VAL A 326 1.15 0.80 -4.39
N HIS A 327 1.32 1.00 -3.07
CA HIS A 327 0.21 1.05 -2.12
C HIS A 327 -0.68 -0.20 -2.21
N ASP A 328 -1.91 -0.05 -2.71
CA ASP A 328 -2.94 -1.07 -2.90
C ASP A 328 -3.06 -1.57 -4.35
N CYS A 329 -2.13 -1.16 -5.22
CA CYS A 329 -2.19 -1.43 -6.66
C CYS A 329 -1.02 -2.30 -7.15
N VAL A 330 -1.32 -3.30 -7.99
CA VAL A 330 -0.36 -4.19 -8.67
C VAL A 330 -0.43 -3.96 -10.18
N TYR A 331 0.74 -3.86 -10.82
CA TYR A 331 0.89 -3.70 -12.27
C TYR A 331 1.46 -4.98 -12.88
N ILE A 332 0.87 -5.43 -13.99
CA ILE A 332 1.37 -6.55 -14.78
C ILE A 332 1.58 -6.14 -16.24
N GLU A 333 2.54 -6.80 -16.89
CA GLU A 333 2.76 -6.74 -18.34
C GLU A 333 2.41 -8.12 -18.92
N SER A 334 1.43 -8.20 -19.83
CA SER A 334 0.96 -9.45 -20.42
C SER A 334 1.06 -9.38 -21.94
N GLU A 335 1.32 -10.52 -22.58
CA GLU A 335 1.09 -10.66 -24.02
C GLU A 335 -0.40 -10.43 -24.33
N ARG A 336 -0.69 -9.79 -25.46
CA ARG A 336 -2.07 -9.41 -25.84
C ARG A 336 -3.03 -10.60 -25.89
N GLY A 337 -2.55 -11.76 -26.33
CA GLY A 337 -3.35 -13.00 -26.39
C GLY A 337 -3.70 -13.61 -25.03
N ARG A 338 -2.97 -13.26 -23.96
CA ARG A 338 -3.18 -13.79 -22.60
C ARG A 338 -3.78 -12.76 -21.63
N PHE A 339 -3.90 -11.51 -22.04
CA PHE A 339 -4.24 -10.37 -21.17
C PHE A 339 -5.50 -10.59 -20.33
N GLU A 340 -6.61 -10.98 -20.94
CA GLU A 340 -7.89 -11.18 -20.22
C GLU A 340 -7.79 -12.30 -19.16
N GLN A 341 -7.05 -13.37 -19.49
CA GLN A 341 -6.81 -14.48 -18.57
C GLN A 341 -5.91 -14.02 -17.42
N GLU A 342 -4.78 -13.36 -17.72
CA GLU A 342 -3.83 -12.90 -16.72
C GLU A 342 -4.41 -11.83 -15.78
N ILE A 343 -5.27 -10.95 -16.28
CA ILE A 343 -6.01 -9.98 -15.43
C ILE A 343 -7.02 -10.67 -14.53
N THR A 344 -7.72 -11.69 -15.04
CA THR A 344 -8.63 -12.49 -14.21
C THR A 344 -7.87 -13.22 -13.11
N THR A 345 -6.73 -13.83 -13.45
CA THR A 345 -5.83 -14.46 -12.47
C THR A 345 -5.32 -13.46 -11.44
N LEU A 346 -4.92 -12.25 -11.87
CA LEU A 346 -4.45 -11.20 -10.96
C LEU A 346 -5.53 -10.80 -9.94
N LYS A 347 -6.76 -10.57 -10.39
CA LYS A 347 -7.89 -10.26 -9.51
C LYS A 347 -8.19 -11.41 -8.55
N GLU A 348 -8.06 -12.66 -9.00
CA GLU A 348 -8.24 -13.83 -8.16
C GLU A 348 -7.19 -13.90 -7.04
N VAL A 349 -5.90 -13.80 -7.38
CA VAL A 349 -4.82 -13.88 -6.38
C VAL A 349 -4.83 -12.70 -5.40
N MET A 350 -5.21 -11.50 -5.84
CA MET A 350 -5.42 -10.35 -4.96
C MET A 350 -6.58 -10.62 -3.99
N GLY A 351 -7.69 -11.16 -4.49
CA GLY A 351 -8.80 -11.61 -3.67
C GLY A 351 -8.37 -12.62 -2.59
N MET A 352 -7.70 -13.70 -3.00
CA MET A 352 -7.17 -14.74 -2.11
C MET A 352 -6.20 -14.19 -1.06
N ALA A 353 -5.33 -13.23 -1.43
CA ALA A 353 -4.38 -12.62 -0.52
C ALA A 353 -5.09 -11.91 0.64
N SER A 354 -6.12 -11.12 0.33
CA SER A 354 -6.93 -10.46 1.35
C SER A 354 -7.74 -11.44 2.19
N GLU A 355 -8.36 -12.44 1.57
CA GLU A 355 -9.14 -13.47 2.24
C GLU A 355 -8.31 -14.25 3.28
N THR A 356 -7.07 -14.60 2.91
CA THR A 356 -6.15 -15.31 3.79
C THR A 356 -5.79 -14.49 5.03
N LEU A 357 -5.53 -13.19 4.87
CA LEU A 357 -5.07 -12.34 5.97
C LEU A 357 -6.21 -11.73 6.79
N LEU A 358 -7.41 -11.64 6.22
CA LEU A 358 -8.58 -11.02 6.84
C LEU A 358 -9.63 -12.06 7.28
N ASN A 359 -9.20 -13.28 7.57
CA ASN A 359 -10.03 -14.37 8.09
C ASN A 359 -11.30 -14.63 7.24
N GLY A 360 -11.10 -14.88 5.96
CA GLY A 360 -12.19 -15.14 5.01
C GLY A 360 -12.82 -13.88 4.41
N PHE A 361 -12.37 -12.67 4.78
CA PHE A 361 -12.91 -11.44 4.20
C PHE A 361 -12.14 -11.04 2.93
N ARG A 362 -12.77 -11.22 1.78
CA ARG A 362 -12.20 -10.91 0.46
C ARG A 362 -12.46 -9.46 0.05
N LEU A 363 -11.40 -8.68 -0.12
CA LEU A 363 -11.47 -7.31 -0.63
C LEU A 363 -11.85 -7.29 -2.12
N LYS A 364 -12.60 -6.26 -2.51
CA LYS A 364 -12.96 -6.01 -3.91
C LYS A 364 -11.76 -5.44 -4.67
N THR A 365 -11.65 -5.76 -5.95
CA THR A 365 -10.59 -5.26 -6.84
C THR A 365 -11.17 -4.66 -8.11
N THR A 366 -10.55 -3.60 -8.63
CA THR A 366 -10.92 -2.97 -9.90
C THR A 366 -9.68 -2.78 -10.77
N ILE A 367 -9.86 -2.78 -12.09
CA ILE A 367 -8.83 -2.32 -13.01
C ILE A 367 -8.77 -0.79 -12.90
N ASP A 368 -7.59 -0.21 -12.66
CA ASP A 368 -7.39 1.25 -12.56
C ASP A 368 -6.72 1.84 -13.82
N PHE A 369 -5.94 1.03 -14.54
CA PHE A 369 -5.21 1.47 -15.73
C PHE A 369 -5.01 0.31 -16.71
N VAL A 370 -5.08 0.61 -18.01
CA VAL A 370 -4.71 -0.30 -19.11
C VAL A 370 -4.08 0.53 -20.24
N THR A 371 -3.00 0.02 -20.81
CA THR A 371 -2.41 0.49 -22.07
C THR A 371 -2.00 -0.73 -22.92
N GLN A 372 -2.12 -0.63 -24.24
CA GLN A 372 -1.91 -1.74 -25.18
C GLN A 372 -1.25 -1.21 -26.46
N GLU A 373 -0.40 -2.04 -27.07
CA GLU A 373 0.27 -1.76 -28.35
C GLU A 373 0.08 -2.92 -29.34
#